data_AF-A0A9E0YVQ8-F1
#
_entry.id   AF-A0A9E0YVQ8-F1
#
_cell.length_a   1.000
_cell.length_b   1.000
_cell.length_c   1.000
_cell.angle_alpha   90.00
_cell.angle_beta   90.00
_cell.angle_gamma   90.00
#
_symmetry.space_group_name_H-M   'P 1'
#
loop_
_entity.id
_entity.type
_entity.pdbx_description
1 polymer ?
#
loop_
_entity_poly.entity_id
_entity_poly.type
_entity_poly.pdbx_seq_one_letter_code
_entity_poly.pdbx_strand_id
1 'polypeptide(L)'
;MWIEPEIHNYFDALWYCFSVISTIGFGDIVVISIVAKILTILLSFYSIIVFAILTATVVNYFSELQKAKYNDSVLEFMHKLEHLDTLSKED
;
A
#
# COMPACT_ATOMS: atom_id res chain seq x y z
N MET A 1 28.27 -3.65 -22.18
CA MET A 1 28.10 -2.70 -23.30
C MET A 1 27.17 -3.18 -24.42
N TRP A 2 26.89 -4.49 -24.60
CA TRP A 2 26.06 -5.00 -25.71
C TRP A 2 24.57 -5.27 -25.37
N ILE A 3 24.14 -5.06 -24.12
CA ILE A 3 22.79 -5.42 -23.66
C ILE A 3 21.90 -4.19 -23.49
N GLU A 4 22.44 -3.08 -22.96
CA GLU A 4 21.78 -1.77 -22.90
C GLU A 4 22.85 -0.68 -23.07
N PRO A 5 22.74 0.22 -24.06
CA PRO A 5 23.75 1.23 -24.36
C PRO A 5 23.67 2.45 -23.43
N GLU A 6 22.55 2.69 -22.74
CA GLU A 6 22.42 3.82 -21.81
C GLU A 6 22.85 3.48 -20.37
N ILE A 7 22.96 2.18 -20.05
CA ILE A 7 23.37 1.73 -18.72
C ILE A 7 24.86 1.42 -18.74
N HIS A 8 25.67 2.34 -18.22
CA HIS A 8 27.13 2.21 -18.20
C HIS A 8 27.64 1.64 -16.87
N ASN A 9 26.96 1.95 -15.77
CA ASN A 9 27.33 1.55 -14.43
C ASN A 9 26.17 0.89 -13.68
N TYR A 10 26.46 0.16 -12.60
CA TYR A 10 25.44 -0.42 -11.73
C TYR A 10 24.50 0.65 -11.14
N PHE A 11 25.03 1.84 -10.83
CA PHE A 11 24.24 2.95 -10.30
C PHE A 11 23.18 3.44 -11.30
N ASP A 12 23.48 3.45 -12.60
CA ASP A 12 22.54 3.84 -13.65
C ASP A 12 21.37 2.84 -13.74
N ALA A 13 21.68 1.54 -13.62
CA ALA A 13 20.67 0.49 -13.57
C ALA A 13 19.78 0.60 -12.32
N LEU A 14 20.38 0.90 -11.17
CA LEU A 14 19.63 1.07 -9.91
C LEU A 14 18.75 2.32 -9.95
N TRP A 15 19.25 3.42 -10.52
CA TRP A 15 18.49 4.64 -10.76
C TRP A 15 17.30 4.41 -11.69
N TYR A 16 17.53 3.68 -12.79
CA TYR A 16 16.47 3.26 -13.70
C TYR A 16 15.40 2.40 -12.99
N CYS A 17 15.81 1.37 -12.24
CA CYS A 17 14.88 0.54 -11.48
C CYS A 17 14.09 1.37 -10.46
N PHE A 18 14.75 2.31 -9.78
CA PHE A 18 14.09 3.21 -8.84
C PHE A 18 13.05 4.10 -9.55
N SER A 19 13.37 4.68 -10.71
CA SER A 19 12.44 5.54 -11.45
C SER A 19 11.21 4.76 -11.97
N VAL A 20 11.38 3.49 -12.35
CA VAL A 20 10.29 2.59 -12.75
C VAL A 20 9.44 2.17 -11.54
N ILE A 21 10.07 1.70 -10.46
CA ILE A 21 9.35 1.24 -9.26
C ILE A 21 8.55 2.38 -8.65
N SER A 22 9.16 3.55 -8.49
CA SER A 22 8.48 4.76 -7.96
C SER A 22 7.39 5.29 -8.87
N THR A 23 7.23 4.75 -10.08
CA THR A 23 6.31 5.21 -11.13
C THR A 23 6.54 6.66 -11.57
N ILE A 24 7.68 7.26 -11.21
CA ILE A 24 8.06 8.63 -11.63
C ILE A 24 8.41 8.63 -13.12
N GLY A 25 9.20 7.66 -13.57
CA GLY A 25 9.52 7.46 -14.99
C GLY A 25 10.16 8.68 -15.65
N PHE A 26 11.24 9.22 -15.08
CA PHE A 26 11.95 10.40 -15.60
C PHE A 26 12.32 10.30 -17.09
N GLY A 27 12.55 9.08 -17.60
CA GLY A 27 12.84 8.84 -19.02
C GLY A 27 14.23 9.31 -19.45
N ASP A 28 15.09 9.63 -18.50
CA ASP A 28 16.50 9.97 -18.67
C ASP A 28 17.36 8.76 -19.04
N ILE A 29 16.96 7.57 -18.57
CA ILE A 29 17.53 6.29 -18.96
C ILE A 29 16.39 5.39 -19.44
N VAL A 30 16.51 4.86 -20.65
CA VAL A 30 15.53 3.96 -21.27
C VAL A 30 16.19 2.67 -21.73
N VAL A 31 15.46 1.58 -21.53
CA VAL A 31 15.90 0.26 -22.00
C VAL A 31 15.41 0.02 -23.42
N ILE A 32 16.32 -0.37 -24.30
CA ILE A 32 16.01 -0.63 -25.72
C ILE A 32 15.87 -2.13 -26.01
N SER A 33 16.53 -2.99 -25.24
CA SER A 33 16.54 -4.44 -25.46
C SER A 33 15.20 -5.07 -25.12
N ILE A 34 14.85 -6.11 -25.88
CA ILE A 34 13.61 -6.87 -25.67
C ILE A 34 13.59 -7.49 -24.27
N VAL A 35 14.72 -8.04 -23.82
CA VAL A 35 14.81 -8.68 -22.50
C VAL A 35 14.59 -7.67 -21.38
N ALA A 36 15.24 -6.51 -21.47
CA ALA A 36 15.10 -5.47 -20.46
C ALA A 36 13.69 -4.87 -20.46
N LYS A 37 13.05 -4.69 -21.62
CA LYS A 37 11.65 -4.28 -21.71
C LYS A 37 10.70 -5.25 -21.00
N ILE A 38 10.89 -6.55 -21.16
CA ILE A 38 10.09 -7.57 -20.46
C ILE A 38 10.32 -7.46 -18.94
N LEU A 39 11.57 -7.30 -18.49
CA LEU A 39 11.88 -7.10 -17.08
C LEU A 39 11.24 -5.83 -16.52
N THR A 40 11.27 -4.72 -17.26
CA THR A 40 10.61 -3.47 -16.89
C THR A 40 9.10 -3.66 -16.75
N ILE A 41 8.45 -4.38 -17.68
CA ILE A 41 7.02 -4.68 -17.59
C ILE A 41 6.71 -5.47 -16.31
N LEU A 42 7.47 -6.53 -16.04
CA LEU A 42 7.29 -7.34 -14.82
C LEU A 42 7.53 -6.51 -13.55
N LEU A 43 8.56 -5.66 -13.56
CA LEU A 43 8.89 -4.77 -12.44
C LEU A 43 7.78 -3.75 -12.17
N SER A 44 7.15 -3.22 -13.22
CA SER A 44 6.01 -2.30 -13.11
C SER A 44 4.78 -2.99 -12.51
N PHE A 45 4.48 -4.23 -12.89
CA PHE A 45 3.39 -4.98 -12.25
C PHE A 45 3.69 -5.24 -10.76
N TYR A 46 4.94 -5.61 -10.46
CA TYR A 46 5.37 -5.84 -9.09
C TYR A 46 5.25 -4.57 -8.23
N SER A 47 5.67 -3.41 -8.73
CA SER A 47 5.59 -2.16 -7.98
C SER A 47 4.15 -1.81 -7.63
N ILE A 48 3.21 -1.94 -8.58
CA ILE A 48 1.78 -1.68 -8.34
C ILE A 48 1.23 -2.58 -7.23
N ILE A 49 1.55 -3.89 -7.26
CA ILE A 49 1.12 -4.83 -6.22
C ILE A 49 1.66 -4.43 -4.85
N VAL A 50 2.94 -4.06 -4.77
CA VAL A 50 3.57 -3.61 -3.52
C VAL A 50 2.88 -2.37 -2.98
N PHE A 51 2.66 -1.34 -3.81
CA PHE A 51 1.95 -0.13 -3.38
C PHE A 51 0.50 -0.40 -2.95
N ALA A 52 -0.19 -1.31 -3.63
CA ALA A 52 -1.54 -1.71 -3.26
C ALA A 52 -1.57 -2.38 -1.88
N ILE A 53 -0.64 -3.31 -1.60
CA ILE A 53 -0.54 -3.98 -0.30
C ILE A 53 -0.15 -2.99 0.80
N LEU A 54 0.81 -2.10 0.54
CA LEU A 54 1.19 -1.05 1.48
C LEU A 54 -0.01 -0.16 1.84
N THR A 55 -0.74 0.29 0.83
CA THR A 55 -1.96 1.12 1.02
C THR A 55 -3.02 0.36 1.80
N ALA A 56 -3.28 -0.91 1.44
CA ALA A 56 -4.24 -1.76 2.13
C ALA A 56 -3.86 -1.99 3.60
N THR A 57 -2.57 -2.18 3.89
CA THR A 57 -2.07 -2.36 5.26
C THR A 57 -2.30 -1.10 6.09
N VAL A 58 -2.00 0.08 5.52
CA VAL A 58 -2.27 1.36 6.19
C VAL A 58 -3.76 1.53 6.45
N VAL A 59 -4.61 1.33 5.44
CA VAL A 59 -6.07 1.43 5.58
C VAL A 59 -6.60 0.46 6.63
N ASN A 60 -6.13 -0.79 6.64
CA ASN A 60 -6.52 -1.80 7.62
C ASN A 60 -6.13 -1.37 9.04
N TYR A 61 -4.91 -0.87 9.23
CA TYR A 61 -4.45 -0.37 10.52
C TYR A 61 -5.35 0.77 11.04
N PHE A 62 -5.66 1.76 10.19
CA PHE A 62 -6.58 2.84 10.57
C PHE A 62 -8.01 2.34 10.81
N SER A 63 -8.48 1.38 10.02
CA SER A 63 -9.81 0.77 10.18
C SER A 63 -9.93 0.03 11.51
N GLU A 64 -8.91 -0.72 11.92
CA GLU A 64 -8.85 -1.42 13.20
C GLU A 64 -8.87 -0.44 14.38
N LEU A 65 -8.06 0.63 14.32
CA LEU A 65 -8.08 1.68 15.34
C LEU A 65 -9.46 2.36 15.46
N GLN A 66 -10.13 2.60 14.33
CA GLN A 66 -11.45 3.20 14.33
C GLN A 66 -12.51 2.23 14.87
N LYS A 67 -12.45 0.95 14.49
CA LYS A 67 -13.33 -0.11 14.99
C LYS A 67 -13.18 -0.32 16.50
N ALA A 68 -11.96 -0.31 17.01
CA ALA A 68 -11.71 -0.42 18.45
C ALA A 68 -12.38 0.73 19.22
N LYS A 69 -12.17 1.98 18.79
CA LYS A 69 -12.81 3.17 19.40
C LYS A 69 -14.35 3.15 19.29
N TYR A 70 -14.87 2.65 18.17
CA TYR A 70 -16.31 2.51 17.96
C TYR A 70 -16.91 1.46 18.91
N ASN A 71 -16.28 0.29 19.00
CA ASN A 71 -16.74 -0.78 19.88
C ASN A 71 -16.72 -0.36 21.36
N ASP A 72 -15.71 0.39 21.81
CA ASP A 72 -15.68 0.91 23.19
C ASP A 72 -16.87 1.83 23.47
N SER A 73 -17.19 2.75 22.54
CA SER A 73 -18.34 3.65 22.66
C SER A 73 -19.68 2.88 22.68
N VAL A 74 -19.81 1.85 21.83
CA VAL A 74 -21.01 1.00 21.78
C VAL A 74 -21.15 0.17 23.05
N LEU A 75 -20.04 -0.32 23.60
CA LEU A 75 -20.04 -1.08 24.84
C LEU A 75 -20.49 -0.22 26.03
N GLU A 76 -20.01 1.04 26.11
CA GLU A 76 -20.48 1.99 27.12
C GLU A 76 -21.99 2.26 26.98
N PHE A 77 -22.48 2.43 25.75
CA PHE A 77 -23.91 2.63 25.49
C PHE A 77 -24.75 1.40 25.87
N MET A 78 -24.30 0.20 25.51
CA MET A 78 -24.96 -1.06 25.87
C MET A 78 -25.04 -1.21 27.40
N HIS A 79 -23.96 -0.90 28.11
CA HIS A 79 -23.93 -0.92 29.57
C HIS A 79 -24.95 0.07 30.17
N LYS A 80 -25.15 1.25 29.57
CA LYS A 80 -26.21 2.18 29.99
C LYS A 80 -27.61 1.63 29.72
N LEU A 81 -27.83 0.97 28.59
CA LEU A 81 -29.14 0.38 28.25
C LEU A 81 -29.51 -0.79 29.15
N GLU A 82 -28.57 -1.66 29.52
CA GLU A 82 -28.82 -2.77 30.43
C GLU A 82 -29.32 -2.29 31.79
N HIS A 83 -28.82 -1.14 32.24
CA HIS A 83 -29.26 -0.51 33.48
C HIS A 83 -30.66 0.12 33.40
N LEU A 84 -31.20 0.37 32.19
CA LEU A 84 -32.56 0.87 32.03
C LEU A 84 -33.61 -0.24 32.15
N ASP A 85 -33.28 -1.50 31.85
CA ASP A 85 -34.19 -2.64 32.03
C ASP A 85 -34.49 -2.91 33.52
N THR A 86 -33.60 -2.49 34.43
CA THR A 86 -33.84 -2.54 35.88
C THR A 86 -34.78 -1.45 36.39
N LEU A 87 -34.92 -0.34 35.66
CA LEU A 87 -35.87 0.75 35.97
C LEU A 87 -37.28 0.48 35.44
N SER A 88 -37.44 -0.36 34.41
CA SER A 88 -38.76 -0.66 33.82
C SER A 88 -39.59 -1.68 34.61
N LYS A 89 -39.03 -2.29 35.68
CA LYS A 89 -39.71 -3.34 36.47
C LYS A 89 -40.35 -2.81 37.77
N GLU A 90 -40.22 -1.52 38.05
CA GLU A 90 -40.92 -0.83 39.14
C GLU A 90 -42.00 0.09 38.54
N ASP A 91 -43.06 -0.49 37.95
CA ASP A 91 -44.41 0.09 37.80
C ASP A 91 -45.41 -0.97 37.32
#